data_AF-A0A075GY44-F1
#
_entry.id   AF-A0A075GY44-F1
#
_cell.length_a   1.000
_cell.length_b   1.000
_cell.length_c   1.000
_cell.angle_alpha   90.00
_cell.angle_beta   90.00
_cell.angle_gamma   90.00
#
_symmetry.space_group_name_H-M   'P 1'
#
loop_
_entity.id
_entity.type
_entity.pdbx_description
1 polymer ?
#
loop_
_entity_poly.entity_id
_entity_poly.type
_entity_poly.pdbx_seq_one_letter_code
_entity_poly.pdbx_strand_id
1 'polypeptide(L)'
;MKGKVIDMKSSDIIEPLAVKHQIISAAAEAACMILRIDDVIATAKSAGPPPGAEGGMPPGMGGMGGMGGMPPGMDQMGGMM
;
A
#
# COMPACT_ATOMS: atom_id res chain seq x y z
N MET A 1 -33.91 22.45 16.41
CA MET A 1 -34.16 23.19 15.15
C MET A 1 -35.40 22.61 14.50
N LYS A 2 -36.45 23.40 14.24
CA LYS A 2 -37.62 22.93 13.49
C LYS A 2 -37.20 22.90 12.02
N GLY A 3 -37.05 21.71 11.42
CA GLY A 3 -36.56 21.51 10.04
C GLY A 3 -37.51 22.03 8.96
N LYS A 4 -37.84 23.32 9.02
CA LYS A 4 -38.70 24.02 8.06
C LYS A 4 -37.82 24.70 7.01
N VAL A 5 -38.34 24.81 5.80
CA VAL A 5 -37.71 25.56 4.71
C VAL A 5 -37.73 27.04 5.06
N ILE A 6 -36.60 27.72 4.85
CA ILE A 6 -36.42 29.16 5.04
C ILE A 6 -35.59 29.73 3.88
N ASP A 7 -35.69 31.04 3.66
CA ASP A 7 -34.77 31.75 2.77
C ASP A 7 -33.41 31.92 3.46
N MET A 8 -32.34 31.42 2.85
CA MET A 8 -31.01 31.42 3.44
C MET A 8 -30.40 32.83 3.51
N LYS A 9 -30.69 33.69 2.52
CA LYS A 9 -30.14 35.04 2.44
C LYS A 9 -30.79 35.95 3.47
N SER A 10 -32.11 35.92 3.59
CA SER A 10 -32.86 36.68 4.61
C SER A 10 -32.58 36.19 6.04
N SER A 11 -31.98 35.00 6.19
CA SER A 11 -31.57 34.42 7.47
C SER A 11 -30.07 34.59 7.76
N ASP A 12 -29.35 35.37 6.95
CA ASP A 12 -27.91 35.61 7.05
C ASP A 12 -27.05 34.33 7.08
N ILE A 13 -27.52 33.25 6.45
CA ILE A 13 -26.78 31.99 6.29
C ILE A 13 -25.97 32.09 5.00
N ILE A 14 -24.70 32.46 5.13
CA ILE A 14 -23.78 32.67 4.00
C ILE A 14 -22.68 31.62 4.00
N GLU A 15 -22.41 31.06 2.83
CA GLU A 15 -21.33 30.09 2.62
C GLU A 15 -20.24 30.70 1.72
N PRO A 16 -18.95 30.45 1.99
CA PRO A 16 -17.88 31.01 1.18
C PRO A 16 -17.91 30.46 -0.25
N LEU A 17 -17.80 31.38 -1.23
CA LEU A 17 -17.78 31.06 -2.65
C LEU A 17 -16.68 30.03 -2.99
N ALA A 18 -15.47 30.24 -2.46
CA ALA A 18 -14.32 29.35 -2.68
C ALA A 18 -14.60 27.91 -2.22
N VAL A 19 -15.28 27.74 -1.08
CA VAL A 19 -15.62 26.42 -0.53
C VAL A 19 -16.63 25.70 -1.44
N LYS A 20 -17.65 26.41 -1.93
CA LYS A 20 -18.65 25.81 -2.85
C LYS A 20 -18.06 25.42 -4.19
N HIS A 21 -17.20 26.26 -4.77
CA HIS A 21 -16.49 25.91 -6.00
C HIS A 21 -15.60 24.68 -5.81
N GLN A 22 -14.78 24.65 -4.76
CA GLN A 22 -13.87 23.54 -4.51
C GLN A 22 -14.63 22.22 -4.28
N ILE A 23 -15.72 22.25 -3.51
CA ILE A 23 -16.51 21.04 -3.23
C ILE A 23 -17.14 20.49 -4.51
N ILE A 24 -17.70 21.35 -5.37
CA ILE A 24 -18.32 20.90 -6.62
C ILE A 24 -17.25 20.29 -7.54
N SER A 25 -16.11 20.96 -7.71
CA SER A 25 -15.02 20.43 -8.53
C SER A 25 -14.47 19.11 -7.98
N ALA A 26 -14.20 19.03 -6.67
CA ALA A 26 -13.68 17.82 -6.04
C ALA A 26 -14.68 16.65 -6.12
N ALA A 27 -15.97 16.92 -5.95
CA ALA A 27 -17.02 15.91 -6.11
C ALA A 27 -17.09 15.39 -7.55
N ALA A 28 -16.99 16.30 -8.54
CA ALA A 28 -16.98 15.91 -9.94
C ALA A 28 -15.74 15.08 -10.31
N GLU A 29 -14.55 15.47 -9.84
CA GLU A 29 -13.31 14.70 -10.04
C GLU A 29 -13.40 13.31 -9.40
N ALA A 30 -13.84 13.22 -8.13
CA ALA A 30 -14.01 11.94 -7.45
C ALA A 30 -15.04 11.05 -8.15
N ALA A 31 -16.18 11.60 -8.58
CA ALA A 31 -17.18 10.86 -9.34
C ALA A 31 -16.61 10.36 -10.68
N CYS A 32 -15.86 11.20 -11.41
CA CYS A 32 -15.21 10.79 -12.66
C CYS A 32 -14.16 9.70 -12.43
N MET A 33 -13.43 9.74 -11.31
CA MET A 33 -12.48 8.69 -10.94
C MET A 33 -13.21 7.37 -10.69
N ILE A 34 -14.30 7.39 -9.91
CA ILE A 34 -15.10 6.20 -9.59
C ILE A 34 -15.73 5.60 -10.86
N LEU A 35 -16.31 6.44 -11.73
CA LEU A 35 -16.97 5.98 -12.96
C LEU A 35 -16.02 5.33 -13.98
N ARG A 36 -14.71 5.58 -13.88
CA ARG A 36 -13.69 4.97 -14.74
C ARG A 36 -13.15 3.65 -14.21
N ILE A 37 -13.56 3.22 -13.03
CA ILE A 37 -13.12 1.94 -12.47
C ILE A 37 -13.94 0.84 -13.13
N ASP A 38 -13.29 0.05 -13.98
CA ASP A 38 -13.93 -1.09 -14.64
C ASP A 38 -14.01 -2.30 -13.69
N ASP A 39 -12.96 -2.56 -12.91
CA ASP A 39 -12.88 -3.68 -11.97
C ASP A 39 -12.04 -3.34 -10.73
N VAL A 40 -12.38 -3.97 -9.60
CA VAL A 40 -11.60 -3.93 -8.35
C VAL A 40 -11.13 -5.35 -8.02
N ILE A 41 -9.81 -5.57 -8.07
CA ILE A 41 -9.21 -6.86 -7.68
C ILE A 41 -8.77 -6.78 -6.22
N ALA A 42 -9.47 -7.52 -5.35
CA ALA A 42 -9.09 -7.66 -3.95
C ALA A 42 -8.32 -8.97 -3.73
N THR A 43 -7.05 -8.89 -3.33
CA THR A 43 -6.26 -10.07 -2.96
C THR A 43 -6.41 -10.34 -1.47
N ALA A 44 -6.81 -11.56 -1.11
CA ALA A 44 -6.62 -12.03 0.26
C ALA A 44 -5.11 -12.22 0.52
N LYS A 45 -4.65 -11.98 1.75
CA LYS A 45 -3.31 -12.44 2.15
C LYS A 45 -3.24 -13.94 1.92
N SER A 46 -2.25 -14.39 1.16
CA SER A 46 -1.96 -15.81 1.04
C SER A 46 -1.75 -16.38 2.44
N ALA A 47 -2.39 -17.52 2.73
CA ALA A 47 -1.98 -18.30 3.88
C ALA A 47 -0.48 -18.58 3.70
N GLY A 48 0.33 -18.14 4.66
CA GLY A 48 1.74 -18.47 4.68
C GLY A 48 1.92 -19.99 4.58
N PRO A 49 3.10 -20.47 4.16
CA PRO A 49 3.36 -21.90 4.10
C PRO A 49 2.94 -22.56 5.41
N PRO A 50 2.39 -23.79 5.37
CA PRO A 50 1.98 -24.51 6.56
C PRO A 50 3.10 -24.45 7.61
N PRO A 51 2.79 -24.21 8.90
CA PRO A 51 3.79 -24.33 9.95
C PRO A 51 4.44 -25.72 9.84
N GLY A 52 5.73 -25.76 9.51
CA GLY A 52 6.46 -27.02 9.27
C GLY A 52 6.87 -27.32 7.82
N ALA A 53 6.80 -26.36 6.89
CA ALA A 53 7.49 -26.49 5.58
C ALA A 53 9.04 -26.37 5.68
N GLU A 54 9.61 -26.52 6.88
CA GLU A 54 10.97 -27.01 7.06
C GLU A 54 10.91 -28.55 7.12
N GLY A 55 11.09 -29.23 6.00
CA GLY A 55 11.01 -30.69 6.04
C GLY A 55 11.09 -31.38 4.70
N GLY A 56 12.25 -31.32 4.07
CA GLY A 56 12.51 -32.03 2.82
C GLY A 56 13.97 -32.25 2.49
N MET A 57 14.87 -32.28 3.48
CA MET A 57 16.21 -32.83 3.27
C MET A 57 16.24 -34.23 3.92
N PRO A 58 16.44 -35.32 3.16
CA PRO A 58 16.52 -36.66 3.72
C PRO A 58 17.67 -36.78 4.72
N PRO A 59 17.49 -37.45 5.87
CA PRO A 59 18.57 -37.76 6.78
C PRO A 59 19.38 -38.91 6.17
N GLY A 60 20.56 -38.61 5.65
CA GLY A 60 21.53 -39.61 5.21
C GLY A 60 22.06 -39.39 3.81
N MET A 61 23.06 -38.53 3.68
CA MET A 61 24.05 -38.64 2.62
C MET A 61 25.40 -38.18 3.20
N GLY A 62 26.05 -39.09 3.91
CA GLY A 62 27.46 -38.95 4.21
C GLY A 62 28.27 -39.15 2.93
N GLY A 63 29.33 -38.34 2.79
CA GLY A 63 30.48 -38.66 1.96
C GLY A 63 30.54 -37.97 0.59
N MET A 64 31.79 -37.71 0.17
CA MET A 64 32.24 -37.11 -1.10
C MET A 64 32.17 -35.56 -1.10
N GLY A 65 33.26 -34.80 -0.99
CA GLY A 65 34.59 -35.02 -1.52
C GLY A 65 34.86 -33.97 -2.62
N GLY A 66 35.70 -32.98 -2.32
CA GLY A 66 36.52 -32.29 -3.31
C GLY A 66 36.01 -30.97 -3.88
N MET A 67 36.98 -30.08 -4.10
CA MET A 67 36.96 -28.87 -4.94
C MET A 67 36.34 -27.62 -4.27
N GLY A 68 37.08 -26.57 -3.92
CA GLY A 68 38.38 -26.10 -4.38
C GLY A 68 38.25 -24.65 -4.84
N GLY A 69 38.82 -23.71 -4.09
CA GLY A 69 39.14 -22.36 -4.55
C GLY A 69 38.13 -21.26 -4.23
N MET A 70 38.32 -20.58 -3.09
CA MET A 70 37.93 -19.18 -2.94
C MET A 70 39.17 -18.42 -2.45
N PRO A 71 39.72 -17.46 -3.22
CA PRO A 71 40.91 -16.71 -2.82
C PRO A 71 40.62 -15.72 -1.68
N PRO A 72 41.58 -15.47 -0.76
CA PRO A 72 41.42 -14.53 0.34
C PRO A 72 41.78 -13.12 -0.12
N GLY A 73 40.91 -12.14 0.14
CA GLY A 73 41.26 -10.74 -0.09
C GLY A 73 40.08 -9.80 -0.06
N MET A 74 39.71 -9.31 1.12
CA MET A 74 39.59 -7.87 1.43
C MET A 74 39.10 -7.71 2.86
N ASP A 75 39.98 -8.05 3.79
CA ASP A 75 40.02 -7.38 5.07
C ASP A 75 40.42 -5.92 4.81
N GLN A 76 39.85 -4.98 5.57
CA GLN A 76 40.30 -3.58 5.72
C GLN A 76 39.97 -2.59 4.61
N MET A 77 38.77 -2.00 4.68
CA MET A 77 38.65 -0.54 4.53
C MET A 77 37.50 0.02 5.38
N GLY A 78 37.52 -0.31 6.67
CA GLY A 78 36.90 0.52 7.70
C GLY A 78 37.90 1.61 8.09
N GLY A 79 37.74 2.81 7.54
CA GLY A 79 38.53 3.98 7.90
C GLY A 79 38.50 5.09 6.84
N MET A 80 38.18 6.31 7.31
CA MET A 80 38.23 7.63 6.68
C MET A 80 36.99 8.18 5.97
N MET A 81 36.48 9.25 6.61
CA MET A 81 35.64 10.38 6.17
C MET A 81 34.14 10.28 6.45
#